data_AF-A0A316TSM5-F1
#
_entry.id   AF-A0A316TSM5-F1
#
_cell.length_a   1.000
_cell.length_b   1.000
_cell.length_c   1.000
_cell.angle_alpha   90.00
_cell.angle_beta   90.00
_cell.angle_gamma   90.00
#
_symmetry.space_group_name_H-M   'P 1'
#
loop_
_entity.id
_entity.type
_entity.pdbx_description
1 polymer ?
#
loop_
_entity_poly.entity_id
_entity_poly.type
_entity_poly.pdbx_seq_one_letter_code
_entity_poly.pdbx_strand_id
1 'polypeptide(L)'
;MKNVFIILVTVIGMLFLSACGNFGSEAETFNISVNVNPPNAGSVLTSGGDEAGNTVQFFAVPNTGWVFAGWTGSVESFDNPLTFVLENDINLTANFSIFSNNYEYLLLLSDQNSEVELRLGQQPGATDFFDSGVDLESPPPPPGNTLHAWFGGGDRDLLWDYRNAFSPEVIWDLQISGGQQDNLTLTWSRQVEEFNGSLILTDQNGTFETDMTSQNSQSVNAAQAESLQIIYRFEE
;
A
#
# COMPACT_ATOMS: atom_id res chain seq x y z
N MET A 1 -62.52 47.53 79.22
CA MET A 1 -61.69 48.57 78.56
C MET A 1 -60.58 47.83 77.83
N LYS A 2 -60.77 47.39 76.58
CA LYS A 2 -60.47 48.09 75.31
C LYS A 2 -59.07 48.71 75.27
N ASN A 3 -58.23 48.17 74.36
CA ASN A 3 -57.25 48.81 73.44
C ASN A 3 -56.33 47.68 72.91
N VAL A 4 -56.62 47.01 71.77
CA VAL A 4 -56.48 47.39 70.34
C VAL A 4 -55.02 47.32 69.81
N PHE A 5 -54.82 46.33 68.91
CA PHE A 5 -53.93 46.17 67.73
C PHE A 5 -52.43 46.53 67.79
N ILE A 6 -51.58 45.58 67.33
CA ILE A 6 -50.65 45.74 66.18
C ILE A 6 -50.33 44.34 65.63
N ILE A 7 -50.49 44.20 64.30
CA ILE A 7 -50.09 43.06 63.48
C ILE A 7 -48.61 43.20 63.15
N LEU A 8 -47.82 42.12 63.27
CA LEU A 8 -46.63 41.96 62.42
C LEU A 8 -46.44 40.49 62.06
N VAL A 9 -46.84 40.18 60.83
CA VAL A 9 -46.51 38.94 60.12
C VAL A 9 -45.06 39.08 59.65
N THR A 10 -44.17 38.23 60.13
CA THR A 10 -42.84 38.05 59.50
C THR A 10 -42.65 36.59 59.16
N VAL A 11 -42.86 36.33 57.86
CA VAL A 11 -42.46 35.12 57.14
C VAL A 11 -40.94 35.04 57.19
N ILE A 12 -40.38 34.16 58.03
CA ILE A 12 -38.99 33.74 57.88
C ILE A 12 -39.02 32.56 56.90
N GLY A 13 -38.86 32.90 55.63
CA GLY A 13 -38.64 31.94 54.56
C GLY A 13 -37.34 31.18 54.81
N MET A 14 -37.42 29.85 54.72
CA MET A 14 -36.27 28.97 54.56
C MET A 14 -35.45 29.41 53.35
N LEU A 15 -34.35 30.11 53.59
CA LEU A 15 -33.28 30.29 52.62
C LEU A 15 -32.40 29.04 52.66
N PHE A 16 -32.84 28.02 51.91
CA PHE A 16 -31.92 27.01 51.39
C PHE A 16 -31.00 27.71 50.39
N LEU A 17 -29.83 28.16 50.85
CA LEU A 17 -28.71 28.40 49.95
C LEU A 17 -28.09 27.03 49.63
N SER A 18 -28.75 26.29 48.74
CA SER A 18 -28.09 25.25 47.96
C SER A 18 -27.12 25.96 47.00
N ALA A 19 -25.93 26.29 47.50
CA ALA A 19 -24.77 26.51 46.65
C ALA A 19 -24.29 25.15 46.14
N CYS A 20 -25.11 24.51 45.30
CA CYS A 20 -24.60 23.52 44.37
C CYS A 20 -23.96 24.33 43.26
N GLY A 21 -22.67 24.65 43.41
CA GLY A 21 -21.89 25.17 42.31
C GLY A 21 -21.98 24.13 41.19
N ASN A 22 -22.75 24.43 40.15
CA ASN A 22 -22.69 23.68 38.91
C ASN A 22 -21.35 23.99 38.25
N PHE A 23 -20.29 23.33 38.70
CA PHE A 23 -19.03 23.25 37.96
C PHE A 23 -19.16 22.15 36.91
N GLY A 24 -20.12 22.31 36.02
CA GLY A 24 -20.06 21.72 34.69
C GLY A 24 -19.53 22.79 33.77
N SER A 25 -18.20 22.88 33.63
CA SER A 25 -17.66 23.47 32.42
C SER A 25 -18.02 22.47 31.33
N GLU A 26 -19.11 22.70 30.60
CA GLU A 26 -19.32 21.96 29.36
C GLU A 26 -18.10 22.22 28.50
N ALA A 27 -17.38 21.15 28.14
CA ALA A 27 -16.24 21.28 27.25
C ALA A 27 -16.75 21.86 25.93
N GLU A 28 -16.07 22.89 25.42
CA GLU A 28 -16.35 23.37 24.06
C GLU A 28 -16.07 22.22 23.09
N THR A 29 -17.01 21.89 22.22
CA THR A 29 -16.87 20.83 21.22
C THR A 29 -16.88 21.42 19.82
N PHE A 30 -16.10 20.83 18.92
CA PHE A 30 -16.03 21.24 17.52
C PHE A 30 -16.56 20.17 16.57
N ASN A 31 -17.14 20.61 15.46
CA ASN A 31 -17.63 19.70 14.43
C ASN A 31 -16.46 19.10 13.66
N ILE A 32 -16.44 17.77 13.54
CA ILE A 32 -15.49 17.03 12.71
C ILE A 32 -16.25 16.44 11.52
N SER A 33 -16.00 16.98 10.33
CA SER A 33 -16.50 16.47 9.05
C SER A 33 -15.35 15.81 8.29
N VAL A 34 -15.51 14.55 7.90
CA VAL A 34 -14.51 13.85 7.10
C VAL A 34 -15.18 13.20 5.89
N ASN A 35 -14.61 13.46 4.71
CA ASN A 35 -15.05 12.91 3.44
C ASN A 35 -13.98 12.01 2.83
N VAL A 36 -14.40 11.09 1.96
CA VAL A 36 -13.52 10.22 1.18
C VAL A 36 -13.70 10.57 -0.29
N ASN A 37 -12.61 10.78 -1.00
CA ASN A 37 -12.61 11.07 -2.42
C ASN A 37 -11.62 10.17 -3.17
N PRO A 38 -12.08 9.31 -4.10
CA PRO A 38 -13.47 9.01 -4.46
C PRO A 38 -14.27 8.27 -3.35
N PRO A 39 -15.63 8.32 -3.34
CA PRO A 39 -16.47 7.78 -2.26
C PRO A 39 -16.35 6.28 -1.93
N ASN A 40 -15.63 5.49 -2.72
CA ASN A 40 -15.39 4.06 -2.51
C ASN A 40 -13.90 3.68 -2.52
N ALA A 41 -13.00 4.67 -2.48
CA ALA A 41 -11.57 4.44 -2.59
C ALA A 41 -10.90 4.06 -1.26
N GLY A 42 -11.60 4.25 -0.14
CA GLY A 42 -11.11 3.92 1.18
C GLY A 42 -12.10 4.31 2.27
N SER A 43 -11.59 4.36 3.50
CA SER A 43 -12.31 4.82 4.68
C SER A 43 -11.40 5.70 5.54
N VAL A 44 -12.00 6.46 6.46
CA VAL A 44 -11.24 7.20 7.48
C VAL A 44 -11.64 6.71 8.86
N LEU A 45 -10.65 6.31 9.65
CA LEU A 45 -10.82 6.03 11.07
C LEU A 45 -10.39 7.25 11.87
N THR A 46 -11.18 7.61 12.87
CA THR A 46 -10.92 8.73 13.77
C THR A 46 -10.64 8.22 15.18
N SER A 47 -9.71 8.87 15.87
CA SER A 47 -9.49 8.66 17.29
C SER A 47 -9.23 9.99 18.00
N GLY A 48 -9.58 10.07 19.28
CA GLY A 48 -9.67 11.33 20.02
C GLY A 48 -11.13 11.78 20.18
N GLY A 49 -11.35 12.77 21.06
CA GLY A 49 -12.65 13.40 21.26
C GLY A 49 -12.79 14.69 20.45
N ASP A 50 -14.02 15.17 20.34
CA ASP A 50 -14.39 16.43 19.68
C ASP A 50 -14.28 17.67 20.58
N GLU A 51 -13.81 17.50 21.82
CA GLU A 51 -13.58 18.61 22.76
C GLU A 51 -12.37 19.47 22.36
N ALA A 52 -12.47 20.78 22.57
CA ALA A 52 -11.44 21.76 22.31
C ALA A 52 -10.13 21.43 23.05
N GLY A 53 -9.02 21.52 22.32
CA GLY A 53 -7.68 21.20 22.83
C GLY A 53 -7.34 19.71 22.83
N ASN A 54 -8.27 18.82 22.49
CA ASN A 54 -7.95 17.40 22.31
C ASN A 54 -7.06 17.20 21.09
N THR A 55 -6.12 16.25 21.21
CA THR A 55 -5.40 15.72 20.06
C THR A 55 -6.26 14.65 19.40
N VAL A 56 -6.54 14.85 18.12
CA VAL A 56 -7.32 13.94 17.29
C VAL A 56 -6.41 13.38 16.19
N GLN A 57 -6.60 12.10 15.86
CA GLN A 57 -5.89 11.44 14.79
C GLN A 57 -6.86 10.93 13.73
N PHE A 58 -6.50 11.12 12.46
CA PHE A 58 -7.19 10.58 11.31
C PHE A 58 -6.31 9.58 10.57
N PHE A 59 -6.84 8.39 10.36
CA PHE A 59 -6.18 7.33 9.61
C PHE A 59 -6.93 7.14 8.30
N ALA A 60 -6.28 7.41 7.17
CA ALA A 60 -6.80 7.04 5.87
C ALA A 60 -6.46 5.57 5.61
N VAL A 61 -7.48 4.75 5.41
CA VAL A 61 -7.34 3.32 5.11
C VAL A 61 -7.80 3.09 3.68
N PRO A 62 -6.88 2.89 2.72
CA PRO A 62 -7.24 2.61 1.33
C PRO A 62 -8.01 1.29 1.20
N ASN A 63 -8.91 1.21 0.23
CA ASN A 63 -9.44 -0.06 -0.23
C ASN A 63 -8.43 -0.73 -1.19
N THR A 64 -8.55 -2.04 -1.40
CA THR A 64 -7.70 -2.78 -2.34
C THR A 64 -7.65 -2.10 -3.72
N GLY A 65 -6.44 -1.89 -4.24
CA GLY A 65 -6.21 -1.21 -5.52
C GLY A 65 -6.20 0.32 -5.44
N TRP A 66 -6.25 0.90 -4.24
CA TRP A 66 -6.10 2.34 -4.01
C TRP A 66 -4.92 2.64 -3.09
N VAL A 67 -4.37 3.84 -3.23
CA VAL A 67 -3.35 4.39 -2.34
C VAL A 67 -3.82 5.73 -1.79
N PHE A 68 -3.42 6.04 -0.57
CA PHE A 68 -3.68 7.35 0.02
C PHE A 68 -2.86 8.41 -0.72
N ALA A 69 -3.54 9.46 -1.19
CA ALA A 69 -2.97 10.54 -1.99
C ALA A 69 -2.87 11.87 -1.24
N GLY A 70 -3.34 11.95 0.00
CA GLY A 70 -3.24 13.15 0.84
C GLY A 70 -4.59 13.65 1.39
N TRP A 71 -4.50 14.44 2.46
CA TRP A 71 -5.61 15.16 3.07
C TRP A 71 -5.76 16.54 2.40
N THR A 72 -6.99 16.99 2.22
CA THR A 72 -7.33 18.36 1.82
C THR A 72 -8.51 18.91 2.64
N GLY A 73 -8.79 20.21 2.52
CA GLY A 73 -9.87 20.90 3.23
C GLY A 73 -9.32 21.88 4.25
N SER A 74 -9.57 21.66 5.53
CA SER A 74 -9.02 22.47 6.62
C SER A 74 -7.51 22.32 6.77
N VAL A 75 -6.95 21.17 6.41
CA VAL A 75 -5.51 20.89 6.45
C VAL A 75 -5.13 20.20 5.13
N GLU A 76 -4.02 20.64 4.55
CA GLU A 76 -3.35 19.93 3.46
C GLU A 76 -2.13 19.21 4.03
N SER A 77 -2.09 17.88 3.90
CA SER A 77 -0.99 17.06 4.40
C SER A 77 -0.95 15.72 3.67
N PHE A 78 0.24 15.13 3.57
CA PHE A 78 0.43 13.75 3.10
C PHE A 78 0.65 12.77 4.25
N ASP A 79 0.63 13.25 5.50
CA ASP A 79 0.85 12.42 6.68
C ASP A 79 -0.34 11.47 6.90
N ASN A 80 -0.05 10.21 7.18
CA ASN A 80 -1.03 9.21 7.58
C ASN A 80 -0.43 8.32 8.68
N PRO A 81 -0.89 8.40 9.94
CA PRO A 81 -2.02 9.22 10.40
C PRO A 81 -1.74 10.72 10.43
N LEU A 82 -2.77 11.52 10.14
CA LEU A 82 -2.76 12.96 10.40
C LEU A 82 -3.12 13.21 11.87
N THR A 83 -2.22 13.85 12.60
CA THR A 83 -2.43 14.21 14.01
C THR A 83 -2.53 15.72 14.16
N PHE A 84 -3.56 16.22 14.85
CA PHE A 84 -3.74 17.65 15.07
C PHE A 84 -4.47 17.95 16.39
N VAL A 85 -4.29 19.16 16.92
CA VAL A 85 -5.02 19.66 18.09
C VAL A 85 -6.27 20.38 17.60
N LEU A 86 -7.42 20.03 18.16
CA LEU A 86 -8.72 20.57 17.75
C LEU A 86 -8.97 21.93 18.39
N GLU A 87 -8.77 23.00 17.63
CA GLU A 87 -8.98 24.40 18.07
C GLU A 87 -10.20 25.07 17.40
N ASN A 88 -10.77 24.42 16.38
CA ASN A 88 -11.95 24.88 15.64
C ASN A 88 -12.61 23.70 14.88
N ASP A 89 -13.82 23.94 14.35
CA ASP A 89 -14.49 23.02 13.42
C ASP A 89 -13.57 22.65 12.25
N ILE A 90 -13.55 21.36 11.90
CA ILE A 90 -12.66 20.81 10.88
C ILE A 90 -13.47 20.09 9.79
N ASN A 91 -13.10 20.34 8.53
CA ASN A 91 -13.61 19.61 7.38
C ASN A 91 -12.44 19.06 6.56
N LEU A 92 -12.26 17.75 6.59
CA LEU A 92 -11.19 17.06 5.85
C LEU A 92 -11.76 16.20 4.74
N THR A 93 -10.95 16.03 3.70
CA THR A 93 -11.17 15.03 2.67
C THR A 93 -9.92 14.17 2.56
N ALA A 94 -10.06 12.86 2.79
CA ALA A 94 -9.05 11.89 2.43
C ALA A 94 -9.12 11.65 0.93
N ASN A 95 -8.05 11.98 0.21
CA ASN A 95 -7.94 11.72 -1.21
C ASN A 95 -7.19 10.43 -1.43
N PHE A 96 -7.67 9.65 -2.38
CA PHE A 96 -7.07 8.39 -2.80
C PHE A 96 -6.92 8.38 -4.32
N SER A 97 -5.89 7.68 -4.79
CA SER A 97 -5.68 7.42 -6.22
C SER A 97 -5.60 5.93 -6.47
N ILE A 98 -5.89 5.51 -7.70
CA ILE A 98 -5.74 4.11 -8.09
C ILE A 98 -4.26 3.73 -7.98
N PHE A 99 -3.98 2.59 -7.34
CA PHE A 99 -2.66 1.96 -7.34
C PHE A 99 -2.30 1.57 -8.78
N SER A 100 -1.14 1.98 -9.27
CA SER A 100 -0.68 1.61 -10.61
C SER A 100 0.84 1.55 -10.63
N ASN A 101 1.38 0.40 -11.01
CA ASN A 101 2.81 0.24 -11.25
C ASN A 101 3.18 0.46 -12.70
N ASN A 102 4.40 0.95 -12.92
CA ASN A 102 5.00 1.01 -14.23
C ASN A 102 6.51 0.80 -14.10
N TYR A 103 6.93 -0.45 -14.15
CA TYR A 103 8.33 -0.82 -14.02
C TYR A 103 8.72 -1.95 -14.96
N GLU A 104 9.99 -1.98 -15.32
CA GLU A 104 10.63 -3.06 -16.08
C GLU A 104 11.93 -3.45 -15.37
N TYR A 105 12.15 -4.76 -15.23
CA TYR A 105 13.44 -5.35 -14.90
C TYR A 105 13.99 -6.06 -16.13
N LEU A 106 15.20 -5.64 -16.52
CA LEU A 106 16.04 -6.38 -17.43
C LEU A 106 16.76 -7.47 -16.62
N LEU A 107 16.54 -8.73 -16.99
CA LEU A 107 17.11 -9.89 -16.34
C LEU A 107 18.07 -10.60 -17.31
N LEU A 108 19.30 -10.83 -16.88
CA LEU A 108 20.33 -11.51 -17.66
C LEU A 108 20.77 -12.76 -16.92
N LEU A 109 20.57 -13.92 -17.54
CA LEU A 109 21.04 -15.22 -17.08
C LEU A 109 22.32 -15.56 -17.82
N SER A 110 23.37 -15.94 -17.09
CA SER A 110 24.66 -16.35 -17.67
C SER A 110 25.17 -17.63 -17.02
N ASP A 111 25.62 -18.59 -17.83
CA ASP A 111 26.29 -19.82 -17.39
C ASP A 111 27.80 -19.82 -17.72
N GLN A 112 28.37 -18.63 -17.97
CA GLN A 112 29.73 -18.35 -18.46
C GLN A 112 29.99 -18.69 -19.94
N ASN A 113 29.14 -19.50 -20.58
CA ASN A 113 29.27 -19.88 -21.99
C ASN A 113 28.20 -19.26 -22.88
N SER A 114 27.04 -18.97 -22.32
CA SER A 114 25.86 -18.48 -22.99
C SER A 114 25.07 -17.56 -22.07
N GLU A 115 24.35 -16.64 -22.69
CA GLU A 115 23.56 -15.64 -21.98
C GLU A 115 22.15 -15.58 -22.56
N VAL A 116 21.16 -15.37 -21.69
CA VAL A 116 19.76 -15.19 -22.06
C VAL A 116 19.25 -13.90 -21.40
N GLU A 117 18.76 -12.99 -22.23
CA GLU A 117 18.10 -11.76 -21.79
C GLU A 117 16.58 -11.97 -21.70
N LEU A 118 16.00 -11.60 -20.57
CA LEU A 118 14.58 -11.63 -20.27
C LEU A 118 14.13 -10.26 -19.78
N ARG A 119 12.83 -9.98 -19.94
CA ARG A 119 12.22 -8.76 -19.38
C ARG A 119 10.95 -9.11 -18.65
N LEU A 120 10.82 -8.58 -17.44
CA LEU A 120 9.58 -8.66 -16.67
C LEU A 120 9.21 -7.30 -16.13
N GLY A 121 7.94 -7.11 -15.82
CA GLY A 121 7.50 -5.85 -15.27
C GLY A 121 6.00 -5.73 -15.14
N GLN A 122 5.54 -4.64 -14.56
CA GLN A 122 4.14 -4.26 -14.61
C GLN A 122 4.00 -3.00 -15.44
N GLN A 123 2.96 -2.91 -16.27
CA GLN A 123 2.68 -1.69 -17.02
C GLN A 123 1.18 -1.46 -17.21
N PRO A 124 0.72 -0.20 -17.28
CA PRO A 124 -0.68 0.11 -17.54
C PRO A 124 -1.14 -0.47 -18.89
N GLY A 125 -2.23 -1.23 -18.87
CA GLY A 125 -2.81 -1.84 -20.06
C GLY A 125 -2.32 -3.25 -20.38
N ALA A 126 -1.33 -3.77 -19.65
CA ALA A 126 -1.01 -5.20 -19.66
C ALA A 126 -2.00 -6.01 -18.80
N THR A 127 -2.07 -7.30 -19.06
CA THR A 127 -2.87 -8.30 -18.38
C THR A 127 -1.96 -9.38 -17.80
N ASP A 128 -2.53 -10.32 -17.04
CA ASP A 128 -1.74 -11.45 -16.50
C ASP A 128 -1.59 -12.59 -17.52
N PHE A 129 -2.07 -12.39 -18.75
CA PHE A 129 -1.99 -13.32 -19.88
C PHE A 129 -1.20 -12.66 -21.02
N PHE A 130 -1.01 -13.40 -22.12
CA PHE A 130 -0.31 -12.88 -23.29
C PHE A 130 -1.00 -11.65 -23.92
N ASP A 131 -0.24 -10.56 -24.03
CA ASP A 131 -0.63 -9.32 -24.67
C ASP A 131 0.20 -9.03 -25.93
N SER A 132 -0.46 -9.03 -27.09
CA SER A 132 0.21 -8.80 -28.37
C SER A 132 0.81 -7.39 -28.46
N GLY A 133 2.12 -7.30 -28.70
CA GLY A 133 2.86 -6.05 -28.81
C GLY A 133 3.38 -5.51 -27.46
N VAL A 134 3.03 -6.18 -26.36
CA VAL A 134 3.57 -5.96 -25.02
C VAL A 134 4.51 -7.10 -24.67
N ASP A 135 4.03 -8.33 -24.77
CA ASP A 135 4.82 -9.53 -24.52
C ASP A 135 5.56 -9.99 -25.78
N LEU A 136 6.62 -10.77 -25.54
CA LEU A 136 7.42 -11.39 -26.59
C LEU A 136 7.47 -12.89 -26.34
N GLU A 137 6.94 -13.68 -27.27
CA GLU A 137 7.08 -15.13 -27.23
C GLU A 137 8.55 -15.56 -27.34
N SER A 138 8.90 -16.60 -26.60
CA SER A 138 10.20 -17.22 -26.64
C SER A 138 10.40 -17.94 -27.99
N PRO A 139 11.59 -17.81 -28.61
CA PRO A 139 11.91 -18.61 -29.77
C PRO A 139 11.98 -20.10 -29.38
N PRO A 140 11.90 -21.02 -30.36
CA PRO A 140 12.12 -22.44 -30.11
C PRO A 140 13.45 -22.67 -29.37
N PRO A 141 13.51 -23.65 -28.46
CA PRO A 141 14.72 -23.95 -27.70
C PRO A 141 15.95 -24.11 -28.62
N PRO A 142 17.09 -23.49 -28.26
CA PRO A 142 18.32 -23.64 -29.02
C PRO A 142 18.76 -25.11 -29.06
N PRO A 143 19.41 -25.56 -30.14
CA PRO A 143 19.84 -26.95 -30.27
C PRO A 143 20.97 -27.27 -29.28
N GLY A 144 21.00 -28.52 -28.81
CA GLY A 144 22.05 -29.01 -27.92
C GLY A 144 21.76 -28.69 -26.45
N ASN A 145 22.81 -28.49 -25.65
CA ASN A 145 22.72 -28.16 -24.23
C ASN A 145 23.04 -26.67 -23.98
N THR A 146 22.61 -25.79 -24.88
CA THR A 146 22.75 -24.34 -24.72
C THR A 146 21.74 -23.83 -23.68
N LEU A 147 22.15 -22.83 -22.90
CA LEU A 147 21.27 -22.19 -21.93
C LEU A 147 20.03 -21.59 -22.64
N HIS A 148 18.85 -21.90 -22.12
CA HIS A 148 17.57 -21.34 -22.55
C HIS A 148 16.73 -21.03 -21.32
N ALA A 149 16.02 -19.90 -21.34
CA ALA A 149 15.15 -19.50 -20.24
C ALA A 149 13.95 -18.71 -20.77
N TRP A 150 12.85 -18.76 -20.04
CA TRP A 150 11.59 -18.10 -20.38
C TRP A 150 10.69 -17.96 -19.15
N PHE A 151 9.71 -17.06 -19.23
CA PHE A 151 8.60 -16.99 -18.28
C PHE A 151 7.43 -17.86 -18.74
N GLY A 152 6.79 -18.53 -17.79
CA GLY A 152 5.55 -19.27 -18.01
C GLY A 152 4.33 -18.32 -18.11
N GLY A 153 3.75 -18.20 -19.29
CA GLY A 153 2.55 -17.40 -19.58
C GLY A 153 1.28 -18.24 -19.78
N GLY A 154 1.15 -19.37 -19.06
CA GLY A 154 0.11 -20.37 -19.30
C GLY A 154 0.53 -21.36 -20.40
N ASP A 155 -0.11 -21.29 -21.58
CA ASP A 155 0.20 -22.18 -22.72
C ASP A 155 1.36 -21.66 -23.60
N ARG A 156 2.04 -20.58 -23.18
CA ARG A 156 3.09 -19.91 -23.95
C ARG A 156 4.34 -19.68 -23.11
N ASP A 157 5.48 -19.79 -23.78
CA ASP A 157 6.79 -19.45 -23.23
C ASP A 157 7.13 -18.02 -23.67
N LEU A 158 7.52 -17.15 -22.73
CA LEU A 158 7.73 -15.73 -22.99
C LEU A 158 9.17 -15.29 -22.67
N LEU A 159 9.78 -14.48 -23.53
CA LEU A 159 11.02 -13.76 -23.22
C LEU A 159 10.72 -12.46 -22.48
N TRP A 160 9.66 -11.77 -22.89
CA TRP A 160 9.17 -10.56 -22.24
C TRP A 160 7.77 -10.84 -21.72
N ASP A 161 7.53 -10.60 -20.44
CA ASP A 161 6.27 -10.86 -19.75
C ASP A 161 5.91 -9.68 -18.83
N TYR A 162 4.95 -8.87 -19.27
CA TYR A 162 4.45 -7.75 -18.48
C TYR A 162 3.08 -8.06 -17.90
N ARG A 163 2.94 -7.85 -16.59
CA ARG A 163 1.72 -8.13 -15.85
C ARG A 163 0.90 -6.87 -15.59
N ASN A 164 -0.34 -7.09 -15.16
CA ASN A 164 -1.28 -6.03 -14.88
C ASN A 164 -0.75 -5.05 -13.82
N ALA A 165 -0.64 -3.76 -14.16
CA ALA A 165 -0.20 -2.68 -13.27
C ALA A 165 -1.01 -2.49 -11.98
N PHE A 166 -2.25 -2.97 -11.96
CA PHE A 166 -3.17 -2.81 -10.83
C PHE A 166 -3.11 -3.99 -9.85
N SER A 167 -2.38 -5.06 -10.19
CA SER A 167 -2.29 -6.26 -9.36
C SER A 167 -1.31 -6.04 -8.18
N PRO A 168 -1.76 -6.14 -6.92
CA PRO A 168 -0.91 -5.90 -5.75
C PRO A 168 0.05 -7.07 -5.45
N GLU A 169 -0.17 -8.22 -6.06
CA GLU A 169 0.75 -9.36 -6.04
C GLU A 169 0.76 -9.98 -7.43
N VAL A 170 1.96 -10.19 -7.98
CA VAL A 170 2.15 -10.91 -9.25
C VAL A 170 3.36 -11.84 -9.14
N ILE A 171 3.28 -12.98 -9.82
CA ILE A 171 4.29 -14.03 -9.80
C ILE A 171 4.69 -14.33 -11.24
N TRP A 172 5.99 -14.28 -11.51
CA TRP A 172 6.59 -14.81 -12.72
C TRP A 172 7.24 -16.15 -12.43
N ASP A 173 6.80 -17.19 -13.13
CA ASP A 173 7.46 -18.49 -13.11
C ASP A 173 8.59 -18.48 -14.15
N LEU A 174 9.83 -18.43 -13.69
CA LEU A 174 11.03 -18.46 -14.53
C LEU A 174 11.49 -19.90 -14.71
N GLN A 175 11.46 -20.36 -15.95
CA GLN A 175 11.91 -21.68 -16.38
C GLN A 175 13.28 -21.60 -17.04
N ILE A 176 14.14 -22.57 -16.75
CA ILE A 176 15.50 -22.63 -17.28
C ILE A 176 15.77 -24.07 -17.76
N SER A 177 16.36 -24.21 -18.95
CA SER A 177 16.75 -25.51 -19.50
C SER A 177 18.11 -25.43 -20.21
N GLY A 178 18.80 -26.57 -20.27
CA GLY A 178 20.14 -26.65 -20.83
C GLY A 178 21.17 -25.82 -20.05
N GLY A 179 22.34 -25.62 -20.66
CA GLY A 179 23.43 -24.84 -20.08
C GLY A 179 24.21 -25.55 -18.97
N GLN A 180 25.09 -24.80 -18.32
CA GLN A 180 25.83 -25.20 -17.11
C GLN A 180 25.13 -24.65 -15.86
N GLN A 181 24.01 -25.26 -15.47
CA GLN A 181 23.15 -24.76 -14.40
C GLN A 181 23.82 -24.66 -13.02
N ASP A 182 24.88 -25.44 -12.76
CA ASP A 182 25.67 -25.34 -11.53
C ASP A 182 26.41 -24.01 -11.36
N ASN A 183 26.55 -23.22 -12.44
CA ASN A 183 27.22 -21.93 -12.46
C ASN A 183 26.30 -20.80 -12.98
N LEU A 184 24.98 -20.95 -12.81
CA LEU A 184 24.04 -19.95 -13.30
C LEU A 184 24.08 -18.70 -12.41
N THR A 185 24.32 -17.55 -13.05
CA THR A 185 24.23 -16.24 -12.40
C THR A 185 23.13 -15.43 -13.06
N LEU A 186 22.20 -14.97 -12.23
CA LEU A 186 21.17 -14.02 -12.60
C LEU A 186 21.68 -12.64 -12.22
N THR A 187 21.64 -11.69 -13.15
CA THR A 187 21.88 -10.28 -12.88
C THR A 187 20.69 -9.48 -13.37
N TRP A 188 20.33 -8.40 -12.69
CA TRP A 188 19.15 -7.63 -13.06
C TRP A 188 19.33 -6.14 -12.83
N SER A 189 18.55 -5.36 -13.57
CA SER A 189 18.51 -3.91 -13.44
C SER A 189 17.12 -3.37 -13.73
N ARG A 190 16.66 -2.44 -12.89
CA ARG A 190 15.38 -1.75 -13.08
C ARG A 190 15.54 -0.59 -14.05
N GLN A 191 14.68 -0.50 -15.06
CA GLN A 191 14.76 0.48 -16.15
C GLN A 191 13.78 1.66 -16.01
N VAL A 192 12.72 1.55 -15.22
CA VAL A 192 11.66 2.57 -15.03
C VAL A 192 11.41 2.83 -13.54
N GLU A 193 11.00 4.05 -13.18
CA GLU A 193 11.05 4.58 -11.79
C GLU A 193 9.80 4.31 -10.93
N GLU A 194 8.61 4.07 -11.50
CA GLU A 194 7.38 3.86 -10.72
C GLU A 194 7.29 2.42 -10.19
N PHE A 195 7.91 2.22 -9.02
CA PHE A 195 7.95 0.94 -8.32
C PHE A 195 7.64 1.15 -6.84
N ASN A 196 6.44 0.74 -6.42
CA ASN A 196 6.04 0.74 -5.02
C ASN A 196 5.84 -0.70 -4.57
N GLY A 197 6.73 -1.22 -3.72
CA GLY A 197 6.63 -2.60 -3.22
C GLY A 197 7.97 -3.30 -3.10
N SER A 198 7.92 -4.62 -3.02
CA SER A 198 9.08 -5.53 -3.03
C SER A 198 9.07 -6.43 -4.25
N LEU A 199 10.26 -6.88 -4.65
CA LEU A 199 10.45 -7.85 -5.73
C LEU A 199 11.44 -8.91 -5.25
N ILE A 200 10.97 -10.14 -5.07
CA ILE A 200 11.74 -11.24 -4.47
C ILE A 200 11.98 -12.33 -5.50
N LEU A 201 13.24 -12.72 -5.68
CA LEU A 201 13.64 -13.93 -6.39
C LEU A 201 13.73 -15.10 -5.40
N THR A 202 13.10 -16.22 -5.73
CA THR A 202 13.10 -17.44 -4.92
C THR A 202 12.99 -18.69 -5.81
N ASP A 203 13.07 -19.88 -5.22
CA ASP A 203 12.64 -21.12 -5.88
C ASP A 203 11.18 -21.45 -5.53
N GLN A 204 10.59 -22.42 -6.22
CA GLN A 204 9.20 -22.84 -5.95
C GLN A 204 8.93 -23.35 -4.53
N ASN A 205 9.98 -23.70 -3.78
CA ASN A 205 9.86 -24.21 -2.42
C ASN A 205 10.13 -23.13 -1.35
N GLY A 206 10.49 -21.91 -1.74
CA GLY A 206 10.88 -20.84 -0.83
C GLY A 206 12.17 -21.12 -0.06
N THR A 207 13.09 -21.94 -0.58
CA THR A 207 14.30 -22.33 0.19
C THR A 207 15.32 -21.21 0.32
N PHE A 208 15.26 -20.22 -0.57
CA PHE A 208 16.03 -18.99 -0.49
C PHE A 208 15.16 -17.81 -0.96
N GLU A 209 15.48 -16.62 -0.49
CA GLU A 209 14.85 -15.39 -0.98
C GLU A 209 15.94 -14.34 -1.21
N THR A 210 15.90 -13.70 -2.38
CA THR A 210 16.75 -12.57 -2.71
C THR A 210 15.88 -11.38 -3.06
N ASP A 211 16.02 -10.30 -2.29
CA ASP A 211 15.38 -9.04 -2.60
C ASP A 211 16.09 -8.35 -3.77
N MET A 212 15.40 -8.30 -4.91
CA MET A 212 15.86 -7.72 -6.16
C MET A 212 15.84 -6.19 -6.16
N THR A 213 15.29 -5.56 -5.12
CA THR A 213 15.27 -4.10 -4.95
C THR A 213 16.52 -3.60 -4.22
N SER A 214 17.12 -4.43 -3.37
CA SER A 214 18.36 -4.12 -2.63
C SER A 214 19.62 -4.77 -3.23
N GLN A 215 19.47 -5.81 -4.04
CA GLN A 215 20.56 -6.49 -4.75
C GLN A 215 20.33 -6.45 -6.26
N ASN A 216 21.38 -6.77 -7.03
CA ASN A 216 21.34 -6.79 -8.50
C ASN A 216 21.88 -8.08 -9.12
N SER A 217 22.23 -9.08 -8.31
CA SER A 217 22.60 -10.40 -8.81
C SER A 217 22.39 -11.50 -7.79
N GLN A 218 22.22 -12.73 -8.26
CA GLN A 218 22.21 -13.95 -7.47
C GLN A 218 22.78 -15.10 -8.28
N SER A 219 23.67 -15.90 -7.66
CA SER A 219 24.07 -17.19 -8.22
C SER A 219 23.20 -18.29 -7.63
N VAL A 220 22.74 -19.20 -8.47
CA VAL A 220 21.93 -20.36 -8.07
C VAL A 220 22.60 -21.64 -8.54
N ASN A 221 22.40 -22.73 -7.79
CA ASN A 221 22.87 -24.05 -8.20
C ASN A 221 21.85 -24.74 -9.12
N ALA A 222 22.23 -25.88 -9.72
CA ALA A 222 21.34 -26.58 -10.64
C ALA A 222 20.00 -27.00 -10.01
N ALA A 223 19.99 -27.44 -8.75
CA ALA A 223 18.76 -27.86 -8.07
C ALA A 223 17.78 -26.70 -7.85
N GLN A 224 18.29 -25.48 -7.68
CA GLN A 224 17.48 -24.26 -7.57
C GLN A 224 17.05 -23.73 -8.94
N ALA A 225 17.89 -23.90 -9.97
CA ALA A 225 17.67 -23.38 -11.31
C ALA A 225 16.51 -24.07 -12.07
N GLU A 226 16.06 -25.25 -11.64
CA GLU A 226 14.99 -25.99 -12.31
C GLU A 226 13.66 -25.22 -12.34
N SER A 227 13.38 -24.42 -11.31
CA SER A 227 12.18 -23.59 -11.26
C SER A 227 12.33 -22.43 -10.30
N LEU A 228 12.44 -21.23 -10.86
CA LEU A 228 12.55 -19.99 -10.09
C LEU A 228 11.24 -19.22 -10.16
N GLN A 229 11.00 -18.41 -9.13
CA GLN A 229 9.90 -17.46 -9.10
C GLN A 229 10.41 -16.08 -8.81
N ILE A 230 9.83 -15.10 -9.48
CA ILE A 230 9.98 -13.69 -9.13
C ILE A 230 8.63 -13.21 -8.67
N ILE A 231 8.56 -12.71 -7.44
CA ILE A 231 7.31 -12.34 -6.78
C ILE A 231 7.35 -10.85 -6.47
N TYR A 232 6.43 -10.11 -7.08
CA TYR A 232 6.16 -8.74 -6.70
C TYR A 232 5.06 -8.69 -5.64
N ARG A 233 5.23 -7.82 -4.64
CA ARG A 233 4.19 -7.47 -3.67
C ARG A 233 4.16 -5.97 -3.44
N PHE A 234 2.97 -5.40 -3.49
CA PHE A 234 2.73 -4.02 -3.13
C PHE A 234 2.95 -3.82 -1.63
N GLU A 235 3.59 -2.71 -1.27
CA GLU A 235 3.75 -2.25 0.11
C GLU A 235 2.93 -0.98 0.30
N GLU A 236 2.04 -0.98 1.31
CA GLU A 236 1.17 0.14 1.68
C GLU A 236 1.92 1.25 2.45
#